data_AF-A0A2G6R0F7-F1
#
_entry.id   AF-A0A2G6R0F7-F1
#
_cell.length_a   1.000
_cell.length_b   1.000
_cell.length_c   1.000
_cell.angle_alpha   90.00
_cell.angle_beta   90.00
_cell.angle_gamma   90.00
#
_symmetry.space_group_name_H-M   'P 1'
#
loop_
_entity.id
_entity.type
_entity.pdbx_description
1 polymer ?
#
loop_
_entity_poly.entity_id
_entity_poly.type
_entity_poly.pdbx_seq_one_letter_code
_entity_poly.pdbx_strand_id
1 'polypeptide(L)'
;RQQLQTLKETWNKATEGETFKYQFYDDYFDSLYKKEERQSKALTLFAIIAFVITCMGLLSQVLQNTQNRIKEIGIRKINGATIKEVMLLLNKEFVWTVVIAFIIATPIAYYAMTKWLESFAYKTALSWWIFALAGVAALLIALLTVSWQSYRAASRNPVEALRYE
;
A
#
# COMPACT_ATOMS: atom_id res chain seq x y z
N ARG A 1 10.50 -37.69 24.17
CA ARG A 1 11.55 -38.45 23.44
C ARG A 1 11.62 -39.93 23.86
N GLN A 2 11.56 -40.30 25.14
CA GLN A 2 11.53 -41.71 25.59
C GLN A 2 10.35 -42.53 25.03
N GLN A 3 9.14 -41.97 24.96
CA GLN A 3 7.95 -42.65 24.40
C GLN A 3 8.08 -43.01 22.91
N LEU A 4 8.89 -42.27 22.15
CA LEU A 4 9.13 -42.52 20.72
C LEU A 4 10.06 -43.71 20.48
N GLN A 5 10.98 -43.99 21.40
CA GLN A 5 11.82 -45.18 21.34
C GLN A 5 11.00 -46.45 21.58
N THR A 6 10.11 -46.42 22.58
CA THR A 6 9.21 -47.54 22.88
C THR A 6 8.26 -47.82 21.72
N LEU A 7 7.74 -46.77 21.06
CA LEU A 7 6.89 -46.93 19.87
C LEU A 7 7.65 -47.51 18.68
N LYS A 8 8.89 -47.06 18.46
CA LYS A 8 9.77 -47.51 17.37
C LYS A 8 10.20 -48.97 17.53
N GLU A 9 10.51 -49.40 18.76
CA GLU A 9 10.83 -50.79 19.06
C GLU A 9 9.62 -51.72 18.90
N THR A 10 8.43 -51.27 19.29
CA THR A 10 7.19 -52.05 19.13
C THR A 10 6.79 -52.16 17.64
N TRP A 11 6.94 -51.07 16.88
CA TRP A 11 6.67 -51.04 15.45
C TRP A 11 7.63 -51.93 14.65
N ASN A 12 8.92 -51.89 14.96
CA ASN A 12 9.93 -52.76 14.32
C ASN A 12 9.73 -54.26 14.63
N LYS A 13 9.09 -54.60 15.76
CA LYS A 13 8.73 -55.99 16.09
C LYS A 13 7.46 -56.46 15.38
N ALA A 14 6.57 -55.54 15.00
CA ALA A 14 5.30 -55.85 14.36
C ALA A 14 5.37 -55.86 12.82
N THR A 15 6.33 -55.14 12.24
CA THR A 15 6.45 -54.98 10.77
C THR A 15 7.90 -55.15 10.34
N GLU A 16 8.28 -56.36 9.89
CA GLU A 16 9.61 -56.60 9.32
C GLU A 16 9.75 -55.88 7.97
N GLY A 17 10.66 -54.91 7.88
CA GLY A 17 11.09 -54.29 6.62
C GLY A 17 10.61 -52.86 6.36
N GLU A 18 9.66 -52.31 7.13
CA GLU A 18 9.22 -50.92 6.95
C GLU A 18 9.87 -49.95 7.94
N THR A 19 10.54 -48.92 7.42
CA THR A 19 11.15 -47.87 8.25
C THR A 19 10.08 -47.04 8.97
N PHE A 20 10.16 -46.97 10.30
CA PHE A 20 9.32 -46.10 11.13
C PHE A 20 9.56 -44.63 10.78
N LYS A 21 8.72 -44.09 9.89
CA LYS A 21 8.70 -42.67 9.54
C LYS A 21 7.73 -41.96 10.47
N TYR A 22 8.28 -41.09 11.32
CA TYR A 22 7.49 -40.18 12.12
C TYR A 22 7.98 -38.76 11.84
N GLN A 23 7.05 -37.83 11.74
CA GLN A 23 7.34 -36.41 11.68
C GLN A 23 6.53 -35.75 12.79
N PHE A 24 7.19 -34.95 13.62
CA PHE A 24 6.47 -34.18 14.62
C PHE A 24 5.56 -33.18 13.91
N TYR A 25 4.34 -33.03 14.42
CA TYR A 25 3.43 -32.01 13.92
C TYR A 25 4.05 -30.62 14.05
N ASP A 26 4.83 -30.35 15.09
CA ASP A 26 5.56 -29.09 15.27
C ASP A 26 6.50 -28.80 14.10
N ASP A 27 7.33 -29.77 13.69
CA ASP A 27 8.24 -29.63 12.55
C ASP A 27 7.50 -29.49 11.21
N TYR A 28 6.33 -30.14 11.08
CA TYR A 28 5.47 -30.01 9.91
C TYR A 28 4.86 -28.60 9.82
N PHE A 29 4.27 -28.09 10.89
CA PHE A 29 3.72 -26.73 10.95
C PHE A 29 4.80 -25.68 10.75
N ASP A 30 5.97 -25.82 11.38
CA ASP A 30 7.10 -24.88 11.22
C ASP A 30 7.58 -24.81 9.75
N SER A 31 7.52 -25.94 9.02
CA SER A 31 7.85 -25.97 7.60
C SER A 31 6.81 -25.25 6.71
N LEU A 32 5.53 -25.25 7.11
CA LEU A 32 4.45 -24.52 6.44
C LEU A 32 4.58 -23.01 6.70
N TYR A 33 4.78 -22.60 7.96
CA TYR A 33 4.95 -21.20 8.34
C TYR A 33 6.20 -20.56 7.74
N LYS A 34 7.32 -21.30 7.61
CA LYS A 34 8.55 -20.77 6.97
C LYS A 34 8.37 -20.36 5.51
N LYS A 35 7.42 -20.94 4.79
CA LYS A 35 7.08 -20.52 3.42
C LYS A 35 6.26 -19.23 3.44
N GLU A 36 5.27 -19.14 4.31
CA GLU A 36 4.45 -17.93 4.49
C GLU A 36 5.28 -16.72 4.95
N GLU A 37 6.20 -16.93 5.91
CA GLU A 37 7.04 -15.85 6.43
C GLU A 37 7.96 -15.28 5.33
N ARG A 38 8.49 -16.14 4.46
CA ARG A 38 9.29 -15.70 3.30
C ARG A 38 8.46 -14.92 2.29
N GLN A 39 7.24 -15.36 2.00
CA GLN A 39 6.32 -14.62 1.11
C GLN A 39 5.95 -13.27 1.71
N SER A 40 5.61 -13.21 3.00
CA SER A 40 5.28 -11.96 3.70
C SER A 40 6.45 -10.97 3.69
N LYS A 41 7.68 -11.45 3.94
CA LYS A 41 8.90 -10.63 3.86
C LYS A 41 9.14 -10.11 2.43
N ALA A 42 8.98 -10.95 1.42
CA ALA A 42 9.13 -10.54 0.02
C ALA A 42 8.09 -9.48 -0.38
N LEU A 43 6.81 -9.68 -0.02
CA LEU A 43 5.74 -8.70 -0.26
C LEU A 43 6.01 -7.38 0.44
N THR A 44 6.49 -7.41 1.69
CA THR A 44 6.85 -6.20 2.43
C THR A 44 7.97 -5.44 1.72
N LEU A 45 8.99 -6.14 1.24
CA LEU A 45 10.12 -5.52 0.53
C LEU A 45 9.68 -4.91 -0.80
N PHE A 46 8.83 -5.60 -1.57
CA PHE A 46 8.23 -5.05 -2.79
C PHE A 46 7.32 -3.86 -2.51
N ALA A 47 6.54 -3.89 -1.44
CA ALA A 47 5.69 -2.77 -1.03
C ALA A 47 6.52 -1.51 -0.73
N ILE A 48 7.66 -1.66 -0.03
CA ILE A 48 8.58 -0.55 0.25
C ILE A 48 9.15 0.02 -1.06
N ILE A 49 9.60 -0.84 -1.97
CA ILE A 49 10.14 -0.40 -3.27
C ILE A 49 9.05 0.32 -4.09
N ALA A 50 7.86 -0.26 -4.19
CA ALA A 50 6.73 0.33 -4.90
C ALA A 50 6.32 1.69 -4.30
N PHE A 51 6.36 1.81 -2.97
CA PHE A 51 6.11 3.07 -2.27
C PHE A 51 7.12 4.15 -2.66
N VAL A 52 8.42 3.83 -2.68
CA VAL A 52 9.47 4.77 -3.11
C VAL A 52 9.27 5.21 -4.57
N ILE A 53 8.98 4.27 -5.47
CA ILE A 53 8.71 4.56 -6.89
C ILE A 53 7.50 5.48 -7.04
N THR A 54 6.43 5.23 -6.26
CA THR A 54 5.22 6.06 -6.28
C THR A 54 5.53 7.48 -5.83
N CYS A 55 6.34 7.66 -4.79
CA CYS A 55 6.80 8.98 -4.34
C CYS A 55 7.60 9.72 -5.43
N MET A 56 8.48 9.02 -6.15
CA MET A 56 9.21 9.60 -7.28
C MET A 56 8.28 10.02 -8.43
N GLY A 57 7.27 9.19 -8.74
CA GLY A 57 6.25 9.50 -9.76
C GLY A 57 5.44 10.75 -9.41
N LEU A 58 4.97 10.85 -8.16
CA LEU A 58 4.25 12.03 -7.66
C LEU A 58 5.12 13.30 -7.72
N LEU A 59 6.39 13.22 -7.32
CA LEU A 59 7.30 14.38 -7.41
C LEU A 59 7.51 14.85 -8.85
N SER A 60 7.71 13.92 -9.79
CA SER A 60 7.84 14.22 -11.22
C SER A 60 6.57 14.90 -11.77
N GLN A 61 5.40 14.40 -11.38
CA GLN A 61 4.11 14.98 -11.78
C GLN A 61 3.92 16.41 -11.24
N VAL A 62 4.28 16.65 -9.96
CA VAL A 62 4.20 17.97 -9.33
C VAL A 62 5.14 18.98 -9.99
N LEU A 63 6.38 18.56 -10.30
CA LEU A 63 7.36 19.42 -10.97
C LEU A 63 6.87 19.88 -12.34
N GLN A 64 6.34 18.96 -13.16
CA GLN A 64 5.78 19.30 -14.47
C GLN A 64 4.56 20.21 -14.37
N ASN A 65 3.63 19.93 -13.45
CA ASN A 65 2.45 20.77 -13.25
C ASN A 65 2.82 22.17 -12.75
N THR A 66 3.86 22.30 -11.92
CA THR A 66 4.33 23.60 -11.44
C THR A 66 4.94 24.40 -12.59
N GLN A 67 5.82 23.81 -13.41
CA GLN A 67 6.41 24.51 -14.55
C GLN A 67 5.37 25.00 -15.56
N ASN A 68 4.38 24.17 -15.88
CA ASN A 68 3.34 24.53 -16.85
C ASN A 68 2.39 25.64 -16.33
N ARG A 69 2.22 25.76 -15.01
CA ARG A 69 1.26 26.70 -14.41
C ARG A 69 1.91 27.90 -13.72
N ILE A 70 3.24 27.99 -13.67
CA ILE A 70 3.97 29.15 -13.11
C ILE A 70 3.50 30.47 -13.73
N LYS A 71 3.27 30.51 -15.05
CA LYS A 71 2.81 31.72 -15.75
C LYS A 71 1.35 32.08 -15.42
N GLU A 72 0.44 31.10 -15.37
CA GLU A 72 -0.96 31.32 -14.97
C GLU A 72 -1.08 31.77 -13.50
N ILE A 73 -0.33 31.14 -12.60
CA ILE A 73 -0.33 31.44 -11.17
C ILE A 73 0.28 32.83 -10.94
N GLY A 74 1.34 33.18 -11.67
CA GLY A 74 1.93 34.53 -11.69
C GLY A 74 0.89 35.57 -12.06
N ILE A 75 0.24 35.43 -13.22
CA ILE A 75 -0.77 36.39 -13.74
C ILE A 75 -2.00 36.50 -12.82
N ARG A 76 -2.46 35.40 -12.21
CA ARG A 76 -3.59 35.44 -11.26
C ARG A 76 -3.23 36.11 -9.93
N LYS A 77 -2.00 35.95 -9.44
CA LYS A 77 -1.55 36.53 -8.16
C LYS A 77 -1.36 38.05 -8.26
N ILE A 78 -0.93 38.58 -9.42
CA ILE A 78 -0.95 40.03 -9.70
C ILE A 78 -2.36 40.59 -9.94
N ASN A 79 -3.31 39.77 -10.42
CA ASN A 79 -4.72 40.15 -10.57
C ASN A 79 -5.57 40.05 -9.27
N GLY A 80 -4.94 39.82 -8.11
CA GLY A 80 -5.63 39.82 -6.82
C GLY A 80 -6.34 38.52 -6.45
N ALA A 81 -6.06 37.40 -7.11
CA ALA A 81 -6.60 36.10 -6.72
C ALA A 81 -6.21 35.74 -5.29
N THR A 82 -7.20 35.35 -4.48
CA THR A 82 -6.97 35.08 -3.05
C THR A 82 -6.35 33.69 -2.88
N ILE A 83 -5.46 33.53 -1.90
CA ILE A 83 -4.81 32.24 -1.54
C ILE A 83 -5.82 31.08 -1.44
N LYS A 84 -7.06 31.36 -0.99
CA LYS A 84 -8.16 30.40 -0.87
C LYS A 84 -8.65 29.84 -2.22
N GLU A 85 -8.70 30.64 -3.27
CA GLU A 85 -9.18 30.19 -4.60
C GLU A 85 -8.17 29.24 -5.26
N VAL A 86 -6.87 29.54 -5.10
CA VAL A 86 -5.79 28.66 -5.55
C VAL A 86 -5.82 27.34 -4.78
N MET A 87 -6.04 27.40 -3.47
CA MET A 87 -6.20 26.20 -2.62
C MET A 87 -7.40 25.33 -3.01
N LEU A 88 -8.53 25.93 -3.36
CA LEU A 88 -9.76 25.21 -3.69
C LEU A 88 -9.66 24.54 -5.07
N LEU A 89 -9.02 25.21 -6.04
CA LEU A 89 -8.73 24.65 -7.35
C LEU A 89 -7.81 23.41 -7.24
N LEU A 90 -6.70 23.54 -6.51
CA LEU A 90 -5.72 22.46 -6.31
C LEU A 90 -6.31 21.25 -5.59
N ASN A 91 -7.09 21.47 -4.51
CA ASN A 91 -7.75 20.38 -3.79
C ASN A 91 -8.78 19.66 -4.67
N LYS A 92 -9.57 20.38 -5.47
CA LYS A 92 -10.60 19.77 -6.32
C LYS A 92 -10.01 18.82 -7.36
N GLU A 93 -8.93 19.23 -8.02
CA GLU A 93 -8.23 18.43 -9.03
C GLU A 93 -7.64 17.14 -8.43
N PHE A 94 -7.08 17.24 -7.22
CA PHE A 94 -6.56 16.09 -6.48
C PHE A 94 -7.64 15.14 -5.99
N VAL A 95 -8.72 15.65 -5.40
CA VAL A 95 -9.84 14.83 -4.92
C VAL A 95 -10.43 14.00 -6.06
N TRP A 96 -10.63 14.61 -7.23
CA TRP A 96 -11.15 13.90 -8.39
C TRP A 96 -10.24 12.76 -8.82
N THR A 97 -8.94 13.00 -8.85
CA THR A 97 -7.93 11.99 -9.18
C THR A 97 -7.94 10.83 -8.18
N VAL A 98 -8.04 11.12 -6.87
CA VAL A 98 -8.08 10.11 -5.80
C VAL A 98 -9.36 9.27 -5.89
N VAL A 99 -10.51 9.89 -6.16
CA VAL A 99 -11.79 9.17 -6.31
C VAL A 99 -11.73 8.20 -7.49
N ILE A 100 -11.23 8.64 -8.65
CA ILE A 100 -11.07 7.76 -9.82
C ILE A 100 -10.12 6.59 -9.48
N ALA A 101 -8.98 6.87 -8.84
CA ALA A 101 -8.05 5.85 -8.43
C ALA A 101 -8.68 4.83 -7.47
N PHE A 102 -9.49 5.29 -6.50
CA PHE A 102 -10.17 4.44 -5.54
C PHE A 102 -11.22 3.53 -6.18
N ILE A 103 -12.01 4.08 -7.13
CA ILE A 103 -13.01 3.31 -7.89
C ILE A 103 -12.35 2.18 -8.68
N ILE A 104 -11.17 2.43 -9.26
CA ILE A 104 -10.43 1.41 -10.03
C ILE A 104 -9.72 0.42 -9.09
N ALA A 105 -9.13 0.90 -8.00
CA ALA A 105 -8.38 0.06 -7.07
C ALA A 105 -9.26 -0.92 -6.30
N THR A 106 -10.47 -0.53 -5.91
CA THR A 106 -11.40 -1.36 -5.13
C THR A 106 -11.72 -2.72 -5.78
N PRO A 107 -12.18 -2.80 -7.06
CA PRO A 107 -12.49 -4.08 -7.71
C PRO A 107 -11.23 -4.92 -7.94
N ILE A 108 -10.10 -4.30 -8.26
CA ILE A 108 -8.82 -5.00 -8.44
C ILE A 108 -8.39 -5.65 -7.11
N ALA A 109 -8.44 -4.89 -6.02
CA ALA A 109 -8.09 -5.37 -4.69
C ALA A 109 -9.05 -6.46 -4.21
N TYR A 110 -10.35 -6.31 -4.46
CA TYR A 110 -11.35 -7.35 -4.17
C TYR A 110 -11.02 -8.65 -4.91
N TYR A 111 -10.78 -8.58 -6.22
CA TYR A 111 -10.44 -9.75 -7.03
C TYR A 111 -9.16 -10.43 -6.56
N ALA A 112 -8.09 -9.66 -6.33
CA ALA A 112 -6.82 -10.18 -5.84
C ALA A 112 -6.97 -10.86 -4.47
N MET A 113 -7.72 -10.25 -3.53
CA MET A 113 -7.98 -10.83 -2.21
C MET A 113 -8.80 -12.11 -2.30
N THR A 114 -9.83 -12.15 -3.14
CA THR A 114 -10.62 -13.38 -3.33
C THR A 114 -9.78 -14.52 -3.87
N LYS A 115 -8.91 -14.26 -4.87
CA LYS A 115 -7.98 -15.25 -5.42
C LYS A 115 -6.96 -15.73 -4.39
N TRP A 116 -6.49 -14.83 -3.52
CA TRP A 116 -5.56 -15.18 -2.47
C TRP A 116 -6.24 -16.02 -1.37
N LEU A 117 -7.45 -15.66 -0.94
CA LEU A 117 -8.23 -16.42 0.05
C LEU A 117 -8.68 -17.80 -0.45
N GLU A 118 -8.80 -18.01 -1.76
CA GLU A 118 -9.08 -19.35 -2.33
C GLU A 118 -8.02 -20.39 -1.98
N SER A 119 -6.77 -19.97 -1.72
CA SER A 119 -5.68 -20.87 -1.33
C SER A 119 -5.74 -21.35 0.13
N PHE A 120 -6.69 -20.83 0.92
CA PHE A 120 -6.83 -21.16 2.35
C PHE A 120 -8.11 -21.96 2.61
N ALA A 121 -7.98 -23.03 3.40
CA ALA A 121 -9.10 -23.88 3.80
C ALA A 121 -10.11 -23.15 4.72
N TYR A 122 -9.63 -22.15 5.48
CA TYR A 122 -10.45 -21.21 6.24
C TYR A 122 -10.45 -19.84 5.57
N LYS A 123 -11.61 -19.42 5.06
CA LYS A 123 -11.78 -18.12 4.38
C LYS A 123 -12.39 -17.11 5.37
N THR A 124 -11.71 -15.99 5.60
CA THR A 124 -12.30 -14.85 6.30
C THR A 124 -13.27 -14.11 5.38
N ALA A 125 -14.46 -13.77 5.88
CA ALA A 125 -15.43 -13.00 5.09
C ALA A 125 -14.86 -11.60 4.81
N LEU A 126 -14.67 -11.27 3.52
CA LEU A 126 -14.18 -9.96 3.11
C LEU A 126 -15.26 -8.91 3.34
N SER A 127 -15.14 -8.18 4.44
CA SER A 127 -16.14 -7.18 4.83
C SER A 127 -15.96 -5.89 4.02
N TRP A 128 -17.00 -5.47 3.29
CA TRP A 128 -16.99 -4.26 2.45
C TRP A 128 -16.53 -3.00 3.20
N TRP A 129 -16.77 -2.94 4.51
CA TRP A 129 -16.36 -1.83 5.37
C TRP A 129 -14.86 -1.56 5.39
N ILE A 130 -14.03 -2.58 5.14
CA ILE A 130 -12.56 -2.45 5.09
C ILE A 130 -12.15 -1.56 3.91
N PHE A 131 -12.81 -1.71 2.75
CA PHE A 131 -12.57 -0.87 1.58
C PHE A 131 -13.02 0.57 1.84
N ALA A 132 -14.19 0.75 2.44
CA ALA A 132 -14.69 2.08 2.79
C ALA A 132 -13.74 2.80 3.76
N LEU A 133 -13.30 2.12 4.82
CA LEU A 133 -12.34 2.66 5.79
C LEU A 133 -11.01 3.01 5.13
N ALA A 134 -10.47 2.14 4.28
CA ALA A 134 -9.23 2.37 3.55
C ALA A 134 -9.37 3.57 2.59
N GLY A 135 -10.50 3.69 1.90
CA GLY A 135 -10.81 4.83 1.02
C GLY A 135 -10.86 6.15 1.77
N VAL A 136 -11.56 6.18 2.91
CA VAL A 136 -11.64 7.38 3.77
C VAL A 136 -10.25 7.76 4.30
N ALA A 137 -9.46 6.77 4.75
CA ALA A 137 -8.11 7.00 5.23
C ALA A 137 -7.20 7.56 4.11
N ALA A 138 -7.24 6.98 2.93
CA ALA A 138 -6.47 7.44 1.77
C ALA A 138 -6.86 8.88 1.37
N LEU A 139 -8.16 9.18 1.38
CA LEU A 139 -8.68 10.50 1.04
C LEU A 139 -8.26 11.56 2.09
N LEU A 140 -8.30 11.22 3.38
CA LEU A 140 -7.78 12.08 4.45
C LEU A 140 -6.28 12.36 4.28
N ILE A 141 -5.46 11.34 4.01
CA ILE A 141 -4.02 11.51 3.79
C ILE A 141 -3.75 12.41 2.58
N ALA A 142 -4.46 12.19 1.47
CA ALA A 142 -4.33 13.01 0.27
C ALA A 142 -4.70 14.48 0.55
N LEU A 143 -5.84 14.72 1.20
CA LEU A 143 -6.29 16.07 1.55
C LEU A 143 -5.31 16.78 2.48
N LEU A 144 -4.79 16.10 3.52
CA LEU A 144 -3.79 16.67 4.43
C LEU A 144 -2.52 17.04 3.67
N THR A 145 -2.03 16.15 2.81
CA THR A 145 -0.80 16.35 2.03
C THR A 145 -0.93 17.53 1.06
N VAL A 146 -2.03 17.58 0.31
CA VAL A 146 -2.31 18.63 -0.68
C VAL A 146 -2.57 19.96 0.02
N SER A 147 -3.29 19.96 1.14
CA SER A 147 -3.54 21.18 1.92
C SER A 147 -2.23 21.77 2.45
N TRP A 148 -1.34 20.92 2.98
CA TRP A 148 -0.02 21.36 3.43
C TRP A 148 0.81 21.92 2.28
N GLN A 149 0.93 21.19 1.16
CA GLN A 149 1.72 21.66 0.00
C GLN A 149 1.15 22.94 -0.60
N SER A 150 -0.17 23.02 -0.77
CA SER A 150 -0.85 24.19 -1.31
C SER A 150 -0.67 25.40 -0.40
N TYR A 151 -0.75 25.22 0.92
CA TYR A 151 -0.48 26.28 1.88
C TYR A 151 0.96 26.78 1.77
N ARG A 152 1.93 25.86 1.71
CA ARG A 152 3.35 26.19 1.55
C ARG A 152 3.64 26.87 0.21
N ALA A 153 3.00 26.45 -0.88
CA ALA A 153 3.15 27.03 -2.20
C ALA A 153 2.53 28.44 -2.29
N ALA A 154 1.37 28.63 -1.67
CA ALA A 154 0.68 29.91 -1.66
C ALA A 154 1.35 30.95 -0.74
N SER A 155 1.92 30.51 0.39
CA SER A 155 2.64 31.35 1.36
C SER A 155 4.07 31.69 0.95
N ARG A 156 4.65 31.02 -0.07
CA ARG A 156 5.93 31.46 -0.65
C ARG A 156 5.76 32.81 -1.34
N ASN A 157 6.63 33.73 -0.95
CA ASN A 157 6.65 35.09 -1.43
C ASN A 157 6.91 35.10 -2.95
N PRO A 158 6.04 35.70 -3.77
CA PRO A 158 6.15 35.66 -5.23
C PRO A 158 7.43 36.33 -5.76
N VAL A 159 8.10 37.13 -4.94
CA VAL A 159 9.35 37.82 -5.26
C VAL A 159 10.54 36.85 -5.43
N GLU A 160 10.52 35.67 -4.81
CA GLU A 160 11.56 34.64 -5.02
C GLU A 160 11.35 33.82 -6.31
N ALA A 161 10.12 33.74 -6.80
CA ALA A 161 9.79 33.00 -8.02
C ALA A 161 10.17 33.76 -9.30
N LEU A 162 10.35 35.09 -9.21
CA LEU A 162 10.73 35.96 -10.32
C LEU A 162 12.23 36.31 -10.35
N ARG A 163 13.01 35.92 -9.32
CA ARG A 163 14.44 36.26 -9.18
C ARG A 163 15.39 35.11 -9.57
N TYR A 164 14.87 34.13 -10.30
CA TYR A 164 15.64 33.06 -10.94
C TYR A 164 15.56 33.15 -12.49
N GLU A 165 15.25 34.34 -13.00
CA GLU A 165 15.78 34.83 -14.27
C GLU A 165 16.80 35.95 -13.96
#